data_AF-A0A7S0WDT4-F1
#
_entry.id   AF-A0A7S0WDT4-F1
#
_cell.length_a   1.000
_cell.length_b   1.000
_cell.length_c   1.000
_cell.angle_alpha   90.00
_cell.angle_beta   90.00
_cell.angle_gamma   90.00
#
_symmetry.space_group_name_H-M   'P 1'
#
loop_
_entity.id
_entity.type
_entity.pdbx_description
1 polymer ?
#
loop_
_entity_poly.entity_id
_entity_poly.type
_entity_poly.pdbx_seq_one_letter_code
_entity_poly.pdbx_strand_id
1 'polypeptide(L)'
;AIFVAVAALMYCAAYDANGRGHAARVVTRCVLGDYLGFGCAYATIGWYLANKYLRAKTIGGHAHAVEQKVEWLYAFDVHCNAFAPTYVLLYLVQGLASPLLARQGYVAAIASCLLYAVALVYHNYCVFVGYNS
;
A
#
# COMPACT_ATOMS: atom_id res chain seq x y z
N ALA A 1 6.86 -6.39 4.54
CA ALA A 1 7.81 -5.90 5.57
C ALA A 1 9.27 -5.91 5.11
N ILE A 2 9.88 -7.07 4.77
CA ILE A 2 11.31 -7.16 4.39
C ILE A 2 11.64 -6.23 3.20
N PHE A 3 10.82 -6.22 2.15
CA PHE A 3 11.00 -5.36 0.99
C PHE A 3 11.04 -3.86 1.33
N VAL A 4 10.19 -3.41 2.26
CA VAL A 4 10.17 -2.02 2.73
C VAL A 4 11.44 -1.71 3.54
N ALA A 5 11.89 -2.65 4.37
CA ALA A 5 13.14 -2.51 5.10
C ALA A 5 14.35 -2.37 4.17
N VAL A 6 14.42 -3.20 3.11
CA VAL A 6 15.47 -3.12 2.08
C VAL A 6 15.43 -1.78 1.35
N ALA A 7 14.24 -1.32 0.95
CA ALA A 7 14.10 -0.01 0.29
C ALA A 7 14.53 1.15 1.20
N ALA A 8 14.17 1.10 2.48
CA ALA A 8 14.59 2.11 3.46
C ALA A 8 16.12 2.09 3.69
N LEU A 9 16.74 0.92 3.72
CA LEU A 9 18.20 0.78 3.79
C LEU A 9 18.89 1.34 2.55
N MET A 10 18.36 1.06 1.35
CA MET A 10 18.86 1.62 0.10
C MET A 10 18.75 3.15 0.09
N TYR A 11 17.63 3.70 0.55
CA TYR A 11 17.45 5.14 0.68
C TYR A 11 18.48 5.76 1.61
N CYS A 12 18.69 5.17 2.80
CA CYS A 12 19.73 5.63 3.71
C CYS A 12 21.13 5.54 3.08
N ALA A 13 21.45 4.45 2.37
CA ALA A 13 22.74 4.28 1.70
C ALA A 13 22.96 5.31 0.58
N ALA A 14 21.90 5.72 -0.13
CA ALA A 14 21.98 6.64 -1.25
C ALA A 14 21.98 8.12 -0.84
N TYR A 15 21.25 8.48 0.23
CA TYR A 15 20.95 9.88 0.55
C TYR A 15 21.30 10.31 1.97
N ASP A 16 21.63 9.39 2.89
CA ASP A 16 21.79 9.70 4.31
C ASP A 16 23.18 9.33 4.85
N ALA A 17 23.92 10.34 5.31
CA ALA A 17 25.25 10.17 5.89
C ALA A 17 25.23 9.99 7.42
N ASN A 18 24.05 10.00 8.07
CA ASN A 18 23.91 10.13 9.52
C ASN A 18 24.06 8.81 10.31
N GLY A 19 25.05 7.98 9.97
CA GLY A 19 25.47 6.82 10.78
C GLY A 19 24.40 5.72 10.99
N ARG A 20 24.83 4.62 11.63
CA ARG A 20 24.02 3.38 11.73
C ARG A 20 22.77 3.52 12.62
N GLY A 21 22.83 4.38 13.64
CA GLY A 21 21.71 4.61 14.56
C GLY A 21 20.55 5.41 13.95
N HIS A 22 20.81 6.29 12.99
CA HIS A 22 19.75 6.98 12.25
C HIS A 22 19.07 6.01 11.28
N ALA A 23 19.85 5.26 10.49
CA ALA A 23 19.33 4.28 9.55
C ALA A 23 18.42 3.24 10.23
N ALA A 24 18.80 2.72 11.40
CA ALA A 24 17.95 1.79 12.15
C ALA A 24 16.60 2.40 12.55
N ARG A 25 16.57 3.68 12.96
CA ARG A 25 15.32 4.40 13.27
C ARG A 25 14.46 4.61 12.03
N VAL A 26 15.05 4.97 10.89
CA VAL A 26 14.33 5.14 9.62
C VAL A 26 13.69 3.82 9.19
N VAL A 27 14.45 2.73 9.14
CA VAL A 27 13.93 1.40 8.77
C VAL A 27 12.80 0.97 9.69
N THR A 28 12.96 1.16 11.00
CA THR A 28 11.93 0.79 11.98
C THR A 28 10.65 1.61 11.77
N ARG A 29 10.78 2.92 11.55
CA ARG A 29 9.64 3.81 11.26
C ARG A 29 8.93 3.43 9.96
N CYS A 30 9.67 3.12 8.89
CA CYS A 30 9.07 2.72 7.62
C CYS A 30 8.35 1.36 7.73
N VAL A 31 8.91 0.39 8.45
CA VAL A 31 8.26 -0.92 8.59
C VAL A 31 7.05 -0.85 9.51
N LEU A 32 7.19 -0.26 10.69
CA LEU A 32 6.11 -0.24 11.69
C LEU A 32 5.06 0.83 11.39
N GLY A 33 5.48 2.02 10.98
CA GLY A 33 4.59 3.13 10.64
C GLY A 33 4.02 2.98 9.24
N ASP A 34 4.89 3.05 8.23
CA ASP A 34 4.44 3.16 6.84
C ASP A 34 3.77 1.89 6.34
N TYR A 35 4.38 0.72 6.59
CA TYR A 35 3.83 -0.55 6.11
C TYR A 35 2.75 -1.11 7.04
N LEU A 36 3.06 -1.34 8.32
CA LEU A 36 2.09 -1.96 9.23
C LEU A 36 1.01 -0.98 9.71
N GLY A 37 1.38 0.24 10.11
CA GLY A 37 0.46 1.24 10.62
C GLY A 37 -0.59 1.64 9.59
N PHE A 38 -0.16 2.15 8.42
CA PHE A 38 -1.10 2.45 7.34
C PHE A 38 -1.78 1.19 6.80
N GLY A 39 -1.10 0.05 6.75
CA GLY A 39 -1.71 -1.20 6.30
C GLY A 39 -2.88 -1.65 7.17
N CYS A 40 -2.75 -1.55 8.49
CA CYS A 40 -3.86 -1.81 9.41
C CYS A 40 -5.01 -0.82 9.22
N ALA A 41 -4.71 0.46 8.98
CA ALA A 41 -5.73 1.47 8.69
C ALA A 41 -6.47 1.16 7.38
N TYR A 42 -5.75 0.86 6.30
CA TYR A 42 -6.32 0.47 5.00
C TYR A 42 -7.13 -0.82 5.10
N ALA A 43 -6.63 -1.83 5.80
CA ALA A 43 -7.34 -3.08 6.05
C ALA A 43 -8.65 -2.83 6.81
N THR A 44 -8.64 -1.93 7.80
CA THR A 44 -9.84 -1.58 8.57
C THR A 44 -10.88 -0.84 7.71
N ILE A 45 -10.43 0.09 6.86
CA ILE A 45 -11.30 0.78 5.90
C ILE A 45 -11.86 -0.21 4.89
N GLY A 46 -11.01 -1.03 4.28
CA GLY A 46 -11.41 -2.05 3.30
C GLY A 46 -12.37 -3.07 3.88
N TRP A 47 -12.10 -3.56 5.09
CA TRP A 47 -12.99 -4.44 5.84
C TRP A 47 -14.36 -3.80 6.10
N TYR A 48 -14.39 -2.54 6.52
CA TYR A 48 -15.64 -1.81 6.74
C TYR A 48 -16.42 -1.61 5.43
N LEU A 49 -15.75 -1.17 4.36
CA LEU A 49 -16.37 -0.95 3.05
C LEU A 49 -16.87 -2.24 2.43
N ALA A 50 -16.10 -3.32 2.51
CA ALA A 50 -16.47 -4.62 1.96
C ALA A 50 -17.71 -5.17 2.68
N ASN A 51 -17.69 -5.14 4.01
CA ASN A 51 -18.85 -5.52 4.79
C ASN A 51 -20.02 -4.53 4.59
N LYS A 52 -19.85 -3.26 4.27
CA LYS A 52 -21.01 -2.35 4.12
C LYS A 52 -21.62 -2.36 2.73
N TYR A 53 -20.80 -2.42 1.68
CA TYR A 53 -21.20 -2.14 0.31
C TYR A 53 -20.95 -3.29 -0.67
N LEU A 54 -19.96 -4.15 -0.42
CA LEU A 54 -19.63 -5.27 -1.32
C LEU A 54 -20.41 -6.55 -1.02
N ARG A 55 -21.22 -6.56 0.05
CA ARG A 55 -22.18 -7.65 0.27
C ARG A 55 -23.23 -7.61 -0.85
N ALA A 56 -23.21 -8.62 -1.71
CA ALA A 56 -24.36 -8.92 -2.56
C ALA A 56 -25.55 -9.19 -1.63
N LYS A 57 -26.46 -8.23 -1.52
CA LYS A 57 -27.79 -8.49 -0.97
C LYS A 57 -28.40 -9.48 -1.95
N THR A 58 -28.53 -10.75 -1.57
CA THR A 58 -29.17 -11.78 -2.40
C THR A 58 -30.64 -11.37 -2.61
N ILE A 59 -30.89 -10.53 -3.61
CA ILE A 59 -32.23 -10.18 -4.10
C ILE A 59 -32.61 -11.32 -5.05
N GLY A 60 -32.96 -12.48 -4.49
CA GLY A 60 -33.37 -13.63 -5.27
C GLY A 60 -33.01 -14.97 -4.64
N GLY A 61 -33.83 -15.44 -3.70
CA GLY A 61 -34.29 -16.84 -3.63
C GLY A 61 -33.30 -18.01 -3.50
N HIS A 62 -31.99 -17.83 -3.41
CA HIS A 62 -31.05 -18.94 -3.22
C HIS A 62 -30.57 -18.98 -1.76
N ALA A 63 -31.33 -19.69 -0.92
CA ALA A 63 -31.11 -19.90 0.52
C ALA A 63 -29.83 -20.68 0.89
N HIS A 64 -28.87 -20.82 -0.04
CA HIS A 64 -27.61 -21.54 0.14
C HIS A 64 -26.36 -20.66 -0.06
N ALA A 65 -26.51 -19.36 -0.33
CA ALA A 65 -25.39 -18.44 -0.24
C ALA A 65 -25.08 -18.17 1.24
N VAL A 66 -24.10 -18.88 1.79
CA VAL A 66 -23.54 -18.60 3.12
C VAL A 66 -23.18 -17.11 3.17
N GLU A 67 -23.61 -16.40 4.23
CA GLU A 67 -23.18 -15.03 4.47
C GLU A 67 -21.66 -14.99 4.64
N GLN A 68 -20.91 -14.72 3.57
CA GLN A 68 -19.47 -14.52 3.65
C GLN A 68 -19.20 -13.14 4.22
N LYS A 69 -19.01 -13.08 5.53
CA LYS A 69 -18.45 -11.91 6.21
C LYS A 69 -16.95 -11.85 5.91
N VAL A 70 -16.49 -10.69 5.46
CA VAL A 70 -15.06 -10.45 5.31
C VAL A 70 -14.44 -10.37 6.70
N GLU A 71 -13.52 -11.28 7.01
CA GLU A 71 -12.73 -11.24 8.24
C GLU A 71 -11.67 -10.16 8.17
N TRP A 72 -11.33 -9.54 9.31
CA TRP A 72 -10.33 -8.47 9.32
C TRP A 72 -8.94 -8.97 8.91
N LEU A 73 -8.57 -10.20 9.34
CA LEU A 73 -7.31 -10.83 8.95
C LEU A 73 -7.23 -11.07 7.44
N TYR A 74 -8.35 -11.47 6.82
CA TYR A 74 -8.45 -11.58 5.36
C TYR A 74 -8.30 -10.22 4.68
N ALA A 75 -8.95 -9.17 5.19
CA ALA A 75 -8.79 -7.81 4.66
C ALA A 75 -7.34 -7.29 4.76
N PHE A 76 -6.64 -7.64 5.84
CA PHE A 76 -5.22 -7.32 6.00
C PHE A 76 -4.32 -8.11 5.03
N ASP A 77 -4.62 -9.39 4.80
CA ASP A 77 -3.92 -10.21 3.82
C ASP A 77 -4.10 -9.69 2.38
N VAL A 78 -5.34 -9.37 1.99
CA VAL A 78 -5.65 -8.73 0.70
C VAL A 78 -4.89 -7.42 0.53
N HIS A 79 -4.83 -6.57 1.56
CA HIS A 79 -4.02 -5.35 1.52
C HIS A 79 -2.53 -5.66 1.32
N CYS A 80 -1.97 -6.63 2.04
CA CYS A 80 -0.57 -7.03 1.91
C CYS A 80 -0.26 -7.55 0.50
N ASN A 81 -1.15 -8.34 -0.10
CA ASN A 81 -1.00 -8.83 -1.47
C ASN A 81 -1.12 -7.69 -2.50
N ALA A 82 -2.08 -6.78 -2.31
CA ALA A 82 -2.26 -5.59 -3.14
C ALA A 82 -1.14 -4.55 -3.00
N PHE A 83 -0.26 -4.68 -2.01
CA PHE A 83 0.88 -3.78 -1.82
C PHE A 83 2.02 -4.05 -2.80
N ALA A 84 2.14 -5.25 -3.38
CA ALA A 84 3.19 -5.58 -4.34
C ALA A 84 3.32 -4.58 -5.52
N PRO A 85 2.25 -4.23 -6.26
CA PRO A 85 2.33 -3.23 -7.33
C PRO A 85 2.63 -1.82 -6.81
N THR A 86 2.06 -1.43 -5.67
CA THR A 86 2.33 -0.16 -5.00
C THR A 86 3.81 -0.03 -4.63
N TYR A 87 4.40 -1.12 -4.13
CA TYR A 87 5.81 -1.19 -3.80
C TYR A 87 6.70 -0.95 -5.03
N VAL A 88 6.40 -1.62 -6.14
CA VAL A 88 7.17 -1.45 -7.39
C VAL A 88 7.12 0.01 -7.86
N LEU A 89 5.93 0.62 -7.89
CA LEU A 89 5.78 1.99 -8.36
C LEU A 89 6.43 3.02 -7.43
N LEU A 90 6.15 2.96 -6.12
CA LEU A 90 6.53 4.03 -5.19
C LEU A 90 7.89 3.82 -4.52
N TYR A 91 8.35 2.57 -4.34
CA TYR A 91 9.64 2.30 -3.69
C TYR A 91 10.75 2.02 -4.70
N LEU A 92 10.45 1.37 -5.84
CA LEU A 92 11.47 1.10 -6.87
C LEU A 92 11.49 2.18 -7.95
N VAL A 93 10.40 2.36 -8.71
CA VAL A 93 10.38 3.30 -9.85
C VAL A 93 10.57 4.73 -9.38
N GLN A 94 9.80 5.19 -8.39
CA GLN A 94 9.97 6.53 -7.84
C GLN A 94 11.29 6.67 -7.07
N GLY A 95 11.81 5.60 -6.46
CA GLY A 95 13.15 5.60 -5.85
C GLY A 95 14.25 5.84 -6.89
N LEU A 96 14.19 5.16 -8.04
CA LEU A 96 15.12 5.35 -9.16
C LEU A 96 14.96 6.72 -9.84
N ALA A 97 13.72 7.20 -9.96
CA ALA A 97 13.41 8.51 -10.53
C ALA A 97 13.63 9.66 -9.54
N SER A 98 13.93 9.39 -8.27
CA SER A 98 14.06 10.40 -7.22
C SER A 98 15.03 11.55 -7.51
N PRO A 99 16.22 11.39 -8.13
CA PRO A 99 17.07 12.55 -8.45
C PRO A 99 16.44 13.46 -9.51
N LEU A 100 15.58 12.93 -10.38
CA LEU A 100 14.83 13.71 -11.36
C LEU A 100 13.59 14.36 -10.74
N LEU A 101 12.88 13.62 -9.90
CA LEU A 101 11.65 14.07 -9.23
C LEU A 101 11.91 15.05 -8.07
N ALA A 102 13.12 15.06 -7.51
CA ALA A 102 13.53 16.01 -6.48
C ALA A 102 13.90 17.40 -7.04
N ARG A 103 13.91 17.58 -8.38
CA ARG A 103 14.18 18.88 -9.01
C ARG A 103 13.02 19.84 -8.75
N GLN A 104 13.36 21.12 -8.56
CA GLN A 104 12.35 22.16 -8.39
C GLN A 104 11.65 22.45 -9.72
N GLY A 105 10.32 22.38 -9.74
CA GLY A 105 9.51 22.71 -10.91
C GLY A 105 8.17 21.99 -10.93
N TYR A 106 7.21 22.57 -11.65
CA TYR A 106 5.85 22.01 -11.76
C TYR A 106 5.81 20.62 -12.39
N VAL A 107 6.70 20.34 -13.35
CA VAL A 107 6.74 19.04 -14.06
C VAL A 107 7.11 17.90 -13.10
N ALA A 108 8.12 18.09 -12.25
CA ALA A 108 8.54 17.08 -11.28
C ALA A 108 7.47 16.84 -10.19
N ALA A 109 6.79 17.90 -9.76
CA ALA A 109 5.67 17.81 -8.83
C ALA A 109 4.49 17.05 -9.44
N ILE A 110 4.06 17.40 -10.66
CA ILE A 110 2.97 16.71 -11.36
C ILE A 110 3.32 15.24 -11.58
N ALA A 111 4.54 14.94 -12.04
CA ALA A 111 4.99 13.56 -12.24
C ALA A 111 4.95 12.75 -10.94
N SER A 112 5.38 13.32 -9.81
CA SER A 112 5.30 12.68 -8.50
C SER A 112 3.84 12.44 -8.09
N CYS A 113 2.97 13.44 -8.21
CA CYS A 113 1.54 13.30 -7.91
C CYS A 113 0.86 12.23 -8.78
N LEU A 114 1.21 12.15 -10.07
CA LEU A 114 0.70 11.12 -10.98
C LEU A 114 1.15 9.72 -10.56
N LEU A 115 2.41 9.54 -10.16
CA LEU A 115 2.90 8.26 -9.64
C LEU A 115 2.11 7.82 -8.40
N TYR A 116 1.88 8.73 -7.44
CA TYR A 116 1.05 8.44 -6.27
C TYR A 116 -0.41 8.13 -6.64
N ALA A 117 -1.00 8.88 -7.58
CA ALA A 117 -2.37 8.66 -8.03
C ALA A 117 -2.53 7.29 -8.70
N VAL A 118 -1.61 6.92 -9.61
CA VAL A 118 -1.61 5.62 -10.29
C VAL A 118 -1.44 4.48 -9.29
N ALA A 119 -0.49 4.62 -8.36
CA ALA A 119 -0.27 3.60 -7.32
C ALA A 119 -1.51 3.43 -6.43
N LEU A 120 -2.18 4.53 -6.05
CA LEU A 120 -3.39 4.47 -5.25
C LEU A 120 -4.55 3.80 -6.00
N VAL A 121 -4.77 4.15 -7.27
CA VAL A 121 -5.81 3.53 -8.10
C VAL A 121 -5.57 2.03 -8.25
N TYR A 122 -4.33 1.65 -8.59
CA TYR A 122 -3.98 0.24 -8.78
C TYR A 122 -4.11 -0.56 -7.48
N HIS A 123 -3.72 0.03 -6.34
CA HIS A 123 -3.90 -0.59 -5.03
C HIS A 123 -5.37 -0.87 -4.73
N ASN A 124 -6.23 0.14 -4.88
CA ASN A 124 -7.67 0.00 -4.64
C ASN A 124 -8.32 -1.02 -5.59
N TYR A 125 -7.88 -1.06 -6.85
CA TYR A 125 -8.33 -2.07 -7.82
C TYR A 125 -7.95 -3.49 -7.36
N CYS A 126 -6.70 -3.72 -6.96
CA CYS A 126 -6.27 -5.04 -6.49
C CYS A 126 -7.01 -5.47 -5.22
N VAL A 127 -7.26 -4.54 -4.28
CA VAL A 127 -8.05 -4.81 -3.08
C VAL A 127 -9.49 -5.19 -3.44
N PHE A 128 -10.12 -4.47 -4.38
CA PHE A 128 -11.47 -4.78 -4.85
C PHE A 128 -11.54 -6.18 -5.49
N VAL A 129 -10.59 -6.50 -6.38
CA VAL A 129 -10.50 -7.83 -7.00
C VAL A 129 -10.28 -8.92 -5.95
N GLY A 130 -9.43 -8.67 -4.94
CA GLY A 130 -9.18 -9.60 -3.84
C GLY A 130 -10.39 -9.82 -2.92
N TYR A 131 -11.35 -8.90 -2.85
CA TYR A 131 -12.61 -9.16 -2.16
C TYR A 131 -13.65 -9.89 -3.01
N ASN A 132 -13.43 -9.98 -4.33
CA ASN A 132 -14.33 -10.64 -5.28
C ASN A 132 -13.86 -12.05 -5.69
N SER A 133 -12.76 -12.54 -5.12
CA SER A 133 -12.26 -13.91 -5.26
C SER A 133 -12.83 -14.83 -4.18
#